data_AF-A0A2D6JYX2-F1
#
_entry.id   AF-A0A2D6JYX2-F1
#
_cell.length_a   1.000
_cell.length_b   1.000
_cell.length_c   1.000
_cell.angle_alpha   90.00
_cell.angle_beta   90.00
_cell.angle_gamma   90.00
#
_symmetry.space_group_name_H-M   'P 1'
#
loop_
_entity.id
_entity.type
_entity.pdbx_description
1 polymer ?
#
loop_
_entity_poly.entity_id
_entity_poly.type
_entity_poly.pdbx_seq_one_letter_code
_entity_poly.pdbx_strand_id
1 'polypeptide(L)'
;MHLTINGEQRNFDPPMTVEQLLGEIGLDPRKVAVERNLEIVPKSNYAGVPLDDGDRLEIVHFIGGGAPDEAKAKEPQSLSDDDTWEVAGKRFKSRLIIGTGKYTDYEVNRLAAEAAGSEIITVAIRRVNLDDPSKPLLVDYLDPKKYTYLPNTAGCFTTGDALRTLRLAREAGGWDLVKLEILGDERTLYPMMPETLEATETLTKEGFQVMVYCSDDPIMCKRLEDVGAVAIMPLGAPIGSGLGIQNPVNIRLIKEQSAVPVIVDAGVGTASDATIAMELGCDGVLMNTAIAEAKDPVRMARAMKAAVEAGRDAYLAGRMAKRKYADPSSPLAGLI
;
A
#
# COMPACT_ATOMS: atom_id res chain seq x y z
N MET A 1 -2.18 11.26 -61.18
CA MET A 1 -3.34 11.65 -60.37
C MET A 1 -2.87 12.43 -59.15
N HIS A 2 -3.64 13.44 -58.75
CA HIS A 2 -3.39 14.31 -57.61
C HIS A 2 -4.22 13.81 -56.43
N LEU A 3 -3.58 13.44 -55.34
CA LEU A 3 -4.23 13.00 -54.10
C LEU A 3 -3.93 13.98 -52.98
N THR A 4 -4.89 14.15 -52.06
CA THR A 4 -4.63 14.81 -50.76
C THR A 4 -4.58 13.74 -49.68
N ILE A 5 -3.45 13.57 -49.00
CA ILE A 5 -3.25 12.54 -47.96
C ILE A 5 -2.91 13.25 -46.65
N ASN A 6 -3.76 13.12 -45.63
CA ASN A 6 -3.61 13.80 -44.32
C ASN A 6 -3.36 15.31 -44.49
N GLY A 7 -4.07 15.95 -45.42
CA GLY A 7 -3.92 17.37 -45.75
C GLY A 7 -2.76 17.73 -46.71
N GLU A 8 -1.87 16.80 -47.07
CA GLU A 8 -0.75 17.05 -47.99
C GLU A 8 -1.08 16.61 -49.42
N GLN A 9 -0.79 17.46 -50.41
CA GLN A 9 -0.94 17.11 -51.83
C GLN A 9 0.24 16.33 -52.37
N ARG A 10 -0.02 15.20 -53.05
CA ARG A 10 0.99 14.34 -53.68
C ARG A 10 0.50 13.81 -55.03
N ASN A 11 1.45 13.55 -55.92
CA ASN A 11 1.19 13.05 -57.28
C ASN A 11 1.62 11.59 -57.41
N PHE A 12 0.77 10.79 -58.04
CA PHE A 12 0.98 9.36 -58.25
C PHE A 12 0.59 8.96 -59.67
N ASP A 13 1.18 7.89 -60.21
CA ASP A 13 0.84 7.39 -61.55
C ASP A 13 -0.41 6.47 -61.50
N PRO A 14 -1.49 6.76 -62.25
CA PRO A 14 -2.66 5.89 -62.32
C PRO A 14 -2.45 4.72 -63.31
N PRO A 15 -3.20 3.60 -63.19
CA PRO A 15 -4.18 3.28 -62.16
C PRO A 15 -3.55 2.70 -60.89
N MET A 16 -4.14 3.00 -59.72
CA MET A 16 -3.65 2.56 -58.42
C MET A 16 -4.80 2.25 -57.45
N THR A 17 -4.62 1.27 -56.57
CA THR A 17 -5.55 0.95 -55.47
C THR A 17 -5.05 1.48 -54.12
N VAL A 18 -5.91 1.47 -53.10
CA VAL A 18 -5.51 1.87 -51.74
C VAL A 18 -4.32 1.05 -51.23
N GLU A 19 -4.27 -0.26 -51.47
CA GLU A 19 -3.15 -1.11 -51.06
C GLU A 19 -1.83 -0.73 -51.76
N GLN A 20 -1.89 -0.43 -53.06
CA GLN A 20 -0.72 -0.04 -53.84
C GLN A 20 -0.18 1.32 -53.38
N LEU A 21 -1.07 2.28 -53.09
CA LEU A 21 -0.68 3.56 -52.51
C LEU A 21 0.05 3.38 -51.18
N LEU A 22 -0.51 2.59 -50.26
CA LEU A 22 0.09 2.32 -48.95
C LEU A 22 1.49 1.70 -49.10
N GLY A 23 1.67 0.77 -50.04
CA GLY A 23 2.96 0.19 -50.36
C GLY A 23 3.97 1.23 -50.88
N GLU A 24 3.54 2.14 -51.76
CA GLU A 24 4.40 3.18 -52.34
C GLU A 24 4.86 4.21 -51.29
N ILE A 25 3.98 4.61 -50.37
CA ILE A 25 4.34 5.53 -49.27
C ILE A 25 4.97 4.81 -48.06
N GLY A 26 5.24 3.51 -48.16
CA GLY A 26 5.98 2.74 -47.17
C GLY A 26 5.19 2.38 -45.90
N LEU A 27 3.86 2.39 -45.95
CA LEU A 27 3.00 2.06 -44.81
C LEU A 27 2.50 0.61 -44.88
N ASP A 28 2.56 -0.09 -43.74
CA ASP A 28 2.02 -1.45 -43.62
C ASP A 28 0.47 -1.39 -43.56
N PRO A 29 -0.26 -1.95 -44.54
CA PRO A 29 -1.73 -1.90 -44.59
C PRO A 29 -2.40 -2.52 -43.36
N ARG A 30 -1.69 -3.39 -42.61
CA ARG A 30 -2.21 -3.99 -41.37
C ARG A 30 -2.22 -3.00 -40.22
N LYS A 31 -1.37 -1.98 -40.24
CA LYS A 31 -1.14 -1.03 -39.12
C LYS A 31 -1.94 0.28 -39.25
N VAL A 32 -2.49 0.56 -40.43
CA VAL A 32 -3.18 1.83 -40.72
C VAL A 32 -4.66 1.61 -41.01
N ALA A 33 -5.49 2.62 -40.79
CA ALA A 33 -6.84 2.72 -41.30
C ALA A 33 -6.87 3.83 -42.36
N VAL A 34 -7.67 3.64 -43.41
CA VAL A 34 -7.81 4.58 -44.52
C VAL A 34 -9.26 4.98 -44.64
N GLU A 35 -9.51 6.26 -44.59
CA GLU A 35 -10.74 6.90 -45.05
C GLU A 35 -10.46 7.52 -46.42
N ARG A 36 -11.43 7.40 -47.34
CA ARG A 36 -11.42 8.05 -48.65
C ARG A 36 -12.66 8.90 -48.79
N ASN A 37 -12.50 10.20 -48.99
CA ASN A 37 -13.58 11.17 -49.18
C ASN A 37 -14.68 11.07 -48.10
N LEU A 38 -14.29 10.98 -46.82
CA LEU A 38 -15.20 10.79 -45.66
C LEU A 38 -15.84 9.39 -45.55
N GLU A 39 -15.44 8.43 -46.38
CA GLU A 39 -15.89 7.04 -46.30
C GLU A 39 -14.74 6.12 -45.84
N ILE A 40 -14.96 5.39 -44.74
CA ILE A 40 -13.98 4.43 -44.24
C ILE A 40 -13.86 3.27 -45.23
N VAL A 41 -12.65 3.03 -45.71
CA VAL A 41 -12.36 1.87 -46.57
C VAL A 41 -12.11 0.65 -45.67
N PRO A 42 -12.89 -0.45 -45.77
CA PRO A 42 -12.61 -1.66 -45.02
C PRO A 42 -11.26 -2.25 -45.40
N LYS A 43 -10.43 -2.62 -44.41
CA LYS A 43 -9.09 -3.21 -44.64
C LYS A 43 -9.09 -4.39 -45.61
N SER A 44 -10.15 -5.21 -45.57
CA SER A 44 -10.33 -6.36 -46.46
C SER A 44 -10.48 -5.98 -47.94
N ASN A 45 -10.73 -4.71 -48.24
CA ASN A 45 -11.00 -4.20 -49.59
C ASN A 45 -9.92 -3.25 -50.12
N TYR A 46 -8.79 -3.06 -49.41
CA TYR A 46 -7.72 -2.15 -49.87
C TYR A 46 -7.17 -2.53 -51.25
N ALA A 47 -7.08 -3.82 -51.54
CA ALA A 47 -6.63 -4.32 -52.84
C ALA A 47 -7.62 -4.01 -53.99
N GLY A 48 -8.91 -3.81 -53.67
CA GLY A 48 -10.00 -3.71 -54.65
C GLY A 48 -10.55 -2.30 -54.86
N VAL A 49 -10.19 -1.32 -54.03
CA VAL A 49 -10.68 0.06 -54.13
C VAL A 49 -9.71 0.89 -54.99
N PRO A 50 -10.10 1.29 -56.22
CA PRO A 50 -9.29 2.17 -57.06
C PRO A 50 -9.29 3.60 -56.53
N LEU A 51 -8.21 4.33 -56.78
CA LEU A 51 -8.08 5.76 -56.48
C LEU A 51 -8.28 6.58 -57.75
N ASP A 52 -8.99 7.70 -57.61
CA ASP A 52 -9.30 8.65 -58.67
C ASP A 52 -8.55 9.98 -58.48
N ASP A 53 -8.33 10.71 -59.58
CA ASP A 53 -7.74 12.06 -59.52
C ASP A 53 -8.61 13.00 -58.68
N GLY A 54 -8.00 13.63 -57.67
CA GLY A 54 -8.66 14.55 -56.75
C GLY A 54 -9.14 13.92 -55.43
N ASP A 55 -8.97 12.61 -55.23
CA ASP A 55 -9.34 11.94 -53.98
C ASP A 55 -8.63 12.52 -52.75
N ARG A 56 -9.35 12.52 -51.62
CA ARG A 56 -8.85 12.90 -50.30
C ARG A 56 -8.83 11.69 -49.39
N LEU A 57 -7.67 11.42 -48.78
CA LEU A 57 -7.43 10.28 -47.93
C LEU A 57 -7.01 10.74 -46.53
N GLU A 58 -7.64 10.17 -45.50
CA GLU A 58 -7.13 10.21 -44.13
C GLU A 58 -6.58 8.83 -43.78
N ILE A 59 -5.26 8.77 -43.57
CA ILE A 59 -4.51 7.55 -43.26
C ILE A 59 -3.97 7.68 -41.85
N VAL A 60 -4.53 6.86 -40.96
CA VAL A 60 -4.29 6.99 -39.51
C VAL A 60 -3.80 5.68 -38.93
N HIS A 61 -3.03 5.74 -37.84
CA HIS A 61 -2.60 4.57 -37.10
C HIS A 61 -2.76 4.81 -35.60
N PHE A 62 -2.73 3.73 -34.82
CA PHE A 62 -2.68 3.88 -33.37
C PHE A 62 -1.34 4.50 -32.96
N ILE A 63 -1.42 5.59 -32.19
CA ILE A 63 -0.29 6.20 -31.49
C ILE A 63 -0.35 5.80 -30.02
N GLY A 64 0.80 5.44 -29.45
CA GLY A 64 0.95 5.32 -27.99
C GLY A 64 1.22 6.70 -27.39
N GLY A 65 0.60 7.03 -26.26
CA GLY A 65 0.93 8.25 -25.54
C GLY A 65 2.37 8.21 -25.01
N GLY A 66 3.09 9.33 -25.06
CA GLY A 66 4.30 9.55 -24.26
C GLY A 66 5.66 9.31 -24.89
N ALA A 67 5.79 9.04 -26.20
CA ALA A 67 7.10 8.94 -26.85
C ALA A 67 7.33 10.11 -27.82
N PRO A 68 7.97 11.21 -27.41
CA PRO A 68 8.72 12.02 -28.35
C PRO A 68 9.94 11.22 -28.82
N ASP A 69 10.36 11.41 -30.08
CA ASP A 69 11.51 10.72 -30.71
C ASP A 69 12.85 10.87 -29.95
N GLU A 70 12.90 11.71 -28.91
CA GLU A 70 14.10 12.05 -28.14
C GLU A 70 14.07 11.63 -26.65
N ALA A 71 13.00 11.02 -26.15
CA ALA A 71 12.97 10.56 -24.77
C ALA A 71 13.87 9.31 -24.59
N LYS A 72 15.09 9.51 -24.08
CA LYS A 72 15.94 8.39 -23.62
C LYS A 72 15.14 7.55 -22.63
N ALA A 73 14.81 6.32 -23.03
CA ALA A 73 14.17 5.36 -22.15
C ALA A 73 15.01 5.21 -20.88
N LYS A 74 14.39 5.44 -19.70
CA LYS A 74 15.04 5.08 -18.43
C LYS A 74 15.16 3.55 -18.42
N GLU A 75 16.35 3.05 -18.05
CA GLU A 75 16.52 1.60 -17.88
C GLU A 75 15.53 1.09 -16.83
N PRO A 76 14.80 0.00 -17.11
CA PRO A 76 13.90 -0.58 -16.15
C PRO A 76 14.71 -1.07 -14.95
N GLN A 77 14.42 -0.54 -13.77
CA GLN A 77 14.95 -1.08 -12.52
C GLN A 77 14.21 -2.38 -12.21
N SER A 78 14.94 -3.48 -12.03
CA SER A 78 14.36 -4.74 -11.57
C SER A 78 13.82 -4.56 -10.15
N LEU A 79 12.62 -5.08 -9.88
CA LEU A 79 12.12 -5.22 -8.51
C LEU A 79 13.14 -6.04 -7.72
N SER A 80 13.72 -5.45 -6.67
CA SER A 80 14.61 -6.18 -5.77
C SER A 80 13.76 -6.96 -4.76
N ASP A 81 13.93 -8.28 -4.69
CA ASP A 81 13.25 -9.16 -3.71
C ASP A 81 13.70 -8.95 -2.24
N ASP A 82 14.54 -7.94 -2.00
CA ASP A 82 15.20 -7.65 -0.73
C ASP A 82 14.57 -6.47 0.06
N ASP A 83 13.42 -5.93 -0.36
CA ASP A 83 12.71 -4.89 0.43
C ASP A 83 12.21 -5.45 1.76
N THR A 84 13.08 -5.36 2.76
CA THR A 84 12.87 -5.82 4.12
C THR A 84 12.91 -4.64 5.08
N TRP A 85 12.43 -4.84 6.29
CA TRP A 85 12.56 -3.88 7.38
C TRP A 85 13.02 -4.56 8.65
N GLU A 86 13.54 -3.79 9.58
CA GLU A 86 14.11 -4.32 10.81
C GLU A 86 13.55 -3.57 12.01
N VAL A 87 13.19 -4.30 13.06
CA VAL A 87 12.87 -3.75 14.37
C VAL A 87 13.48 -4.65 15.42
N ALA A 88 14.13 -4.04 16.41
CA ALA A 88 14.68 -4.75 17.56
C ALA A 88 15.68 -5.88 17.19
N GLY A 89 16.45 -5.69 16.11
CA GLY A 89 17.43 -6.66 15.60
C GLY A 89 16.84 -7.81 14.80
N LYS A 90 15.53 -7.79 14.51
CA LYS A 90 14.82 -8.81 13.72
C LYS A 90 14.38 -8.24 12.39
N ARG A 91 14.67 -8.97 11.31
CA ARG A 91 14.33 -8.61 9.94
C ARG A 91 13.03 -9.28 9.51
N PHE A 92 12.16 -8.51 8.84
CA PHE A 92 10.86 -8.93 8.35
C PHE A 92 10.69 -8.54 6.88
N LYS A 93 9.94 -9.36 6.13
CA LYS A 93 9.49 -9.05 4.76
C LYS A 93 8.12 -8.41 4.77
N SER A 94 7.21 -8.99 5.53
CA SER A 94 5.84 -8.49 5.68
C SER A 94 5.82 -7.20 6.47
N ARG A 95 5.20 -6.18 5.88
CA ARG A 95 4.96 -4.87 6.51
C ARG A 95 3.56 -4.77 7.11
N LEU A 96 2.82 -5.88 7.16
CA LEU A 96 1.48 -5.98 7.73
C LEU A 96 1.53 -6.76 9.05
N ILE A 97 1.27 -6.06 10.15
CA ILE A 97 1.12 -6.62 11.50
C ILE A 97 -0.38 -6.76 11.78
N ILE A 98 -0.80 -7.91 12.31
CA ILE A 98 -2.21 -8.12 12.66
C ILE A 98 -2.42 -8.40 14.15
N GLY A 99 -3.62 -8.09 14.63
CA GLY A 99 -4.08 -8.54 15.94
C GLY A 99 -4.84 -9.86 15.92
N THR A 100 -5.15 -10.34 17.12
CA THR A 100 -5.83 -11.61 17.40
C THR A 100 -7.20 -11.42 18.04
N GLY A 101 -7.62 -10.17 18.26
CA GLY A 101 -8.89 -9.86 18.90
C GLY A 101 -10.06 -9.85 17.92
N LYS A 102 -11.28 -10.11 18.44
CA LYS A 102 -12.57 -9.95 17.74
C LYS A 102 -12.89 -10.91 16.60
N TYR A 103 -12.00 -11.84 16.26
CA TYR A 103 -12.36 -12.93 15.35
C TYR A 103 -13.44 -13.83 15.99
N THR A 104 -14.23 -14.50 15.16
CA THR A 104 -15.25 -15.46 15.62
C THR A 104 -14.64 -16.61 16.40
N ASP A 105 -13.47 -17.07 15.97
CA ASP A 105 -12.68 -18.13 16.59
C ASP A 105 -11.21 -18.05 16.14
N TYR A 106 -10.36 -18.88 16.74
CA TYR A 106 -8.93 -18.89 16.45
C TYR A 106 -8.56 -19.52 15.10
N GLU A 107 -9.43 -20.34 14.51
CA GLU A 107 -9.18 -20.90 13.19
C GLU A 107 -9.34 -19.83 12.10
N VAL A 108 -10.37 -18.99 12.20
CA VAL A 108 -10.52 -17.81 11.34
C VAL A 108 -9.35 -16.85 11.53
N ASN A 109 -8.89 -16.64 12.76
CA ASN A 109 -7.72 -15.79 13.02
C ASN A 109 -6.45 -16.37 12.37
N ARG A 110 -6.22 -17.69 12.46
CA ARG A 110 -5.10 -18.38 11.81
C ARG A 110 -5.13 -18.23 10.29
N LEU A 111 -6.28 -18.50 9.67
CA LEU A 111 -6.47 -18.37 8.23
C LEU A 111 -6.26 -16.92 7.76
N ALA A 112 -6.75 -15.93 8.53
CA ALA A 112 -6.51 -14.53 8.26
C ALA A 112 -5.03 -14.16 8.37
N ALA A 113 -4.32 -14.65 9.39
CA ALA A 113 -2.87 -14.43 9.56
C ALA A 113 -2.06 -14.96 8.38
N GLU A 114 -2.41 -16.15 7.89
CA GLU A 114 -1.78 -16.77 6.72
C GLU A 114 -2.08 -16.00 5.43
N ALA A 115 -3.33 -15.59 5.22
CA ALA A 115 -3.72 -14.80 4.06
C ALA A 115 -3.08 -13.40 4.05
N ALA A 116 -2.90 -12.79 5.23
CA ALA A 116 -2.16 -11.55 5.40
C ALA A 116 -0.65 -11.71 5.14
N GLY A 117 -0.12 -12.93 5.22
CA GLY A 117 1.32 -13.17 5.21
C GLY A 117 2.03 -12.45 6.36
N SER A 118 1.37 -12.29 7.50
CA SER A 118 1.91 -11.53 8.63
C SER A 118 2.99 -12.33 9.36
N GLU A 119 4.10 -11.70 9.71
CA GLU A 119 5.19 -12.31 10.47
C GLU A 119 5.18 -11.89 11.96
N ILE A 120 4.49 -10.80 12.28
CA ILE A 120 4.33 -10.27 13.64
C ILE A 120 2.85 -10.27 14.00
N ILE A 121 2.50 -10.86 15.13
CA ILE A 121 1.12 -10.94 15.62
C ILE A 121 1.02 -10.34 17.02
N THR A 122 0.10 -9.41 17.21
CA THR A 122 -0.16 -8.87 18.55
C THR A 122 -1.03 -9.79 19.38
N VAL A 123 -0.65 -9.93 20.65
CA VAL A 123 -1.36 -10.81 21.60
C VAL A 123 -1.65 -10.05 22.89
N ALA A 124 -2.89 -10.12 23.36
CA ALA A 124 -3.27 -9.54 24.65
C ALA A 124 -3.05 -10.57 25.77
N ILE A 125 -2.56 -10.10 26.92
CA ILE A 125 -2.41 -10.95 28.10
C ILE A 125 -3.72 -10.94 28.86
N ARG A 126 -4.28 -12.14 29.10
CA ARG A 126 -5.50 -12.30 29.89
C ARG A 126 -5.31 -13.37 30.96
N ARG A 127 -6.16 -13.31 31.97
CA ARG A 127 -6.25 -14.35 33.01
C ARG A 127 -6.65 -15.67 32.37
N VAL A 128 -6.02 -16.76 32.81
CA VAL A 128 -6.44 -18.12 32.44
C VAL A 128 -7.86 -18.35 32.94
N ASN A 129 -8.69 -18.98 32.11
CA ASN A 129 -10.01 -19.43 32.54
C ASN A 129 -9.83 -20.68 33.41
N LEU A 130 -10.03 -20.53 34.72
CA LEU A 130 -9.89 -21.63 35.68
C LEU A 130 -11.12 -22.55 35.72
N ASP A 131 -12.26 -22.08 35.21
CA ASP A 131 -13.53 -22.82 35.21
C ASP A 131 -13.62 -23.80 34.04
N ASP A 132 -12.89 -23.53 32.95
CA ASP A 132 -12.84 -24.40 31.77
C ASP A 132 -11.43 -24.43 31.15
N PRO A 133 -10.54 -25.29 31.67
CA PRO A 133 -9.18 -25.48 31.15
C PRO A 133 -9.11 -26.08 29.74
N SER A 134 -10.23 -26.57 29.20
CA SER A 134 -10.29 -27.22 27.90
C SER A 134 -10.50 -26.24 26.74
N LYS A 135 -10.73 -24.96 27.04
CA LYS A 135 -10.92 -23.94 26.01
C LYS A 135 -9.70 -23.85 25.11
N PRO A 136 -9.91 -23.71 23.78
CA PRO A 136 -8.84 -23.50 22.82
C PRO A 136 -7.91 -22.38 23.27
N LEU A 137 -6.60 -22.58 23.13
CA LEU A 137 -5.61 -21.55 23.38
C LEU A 137 -5.14 -20.97 22.05
N LEU A 138 -4.85 -19.67 22.02
CA LEU A 138 -4.35 -18.99 20.83
C LEU A 138 -3.11 -19.68 20.25
N VAL A 139 -2.22 -20.15 21.13
CA VAL A 139 -0.95 -20.80 20.76
C VAL A 139 -1.13 -22.12 20.00
N ASP A 140 -2.29 -22.76 20.13
CA ASP A 140 -2.61 -24.00 19.40
C ASP A 140 -2.87 -23.73 17.91
N TYR A 141 -3.20 -22.48 17.56
CA TYR A 141 -3.55 -22.05 16.20
C TYR A 141 -2.47 -21.17 15.58
N LEU A 142 -1.82 -20.33 16.37
CA LEU A 142 -0.78 -19.41 15.94
C LEU A 142 0.53 -19.70 16.68
N ASP A 143 1.31 -20.67 16.20
CA ASP A 143 2.54 -21.10 16.88
C ASP A 143 3.56 -19.95 17.01
N PRO A 144 4.03 -19.59 18.23
CA PRO A 144 5.06 -18.57 18.44
C PRO A 144 6.44 -18.94 17.84
N LYS A 145 6.63 -20.16 17.33
CA LYS A 145 7.80 -20.53 16.50
C LYS A 145 7.67 -20.09 15.05
N LYS A 146 6.44 -19.91 14.56
CA LYS A 146 6.15 -19.43 13.20
C LYS A 146 5.98 -17.92 13.15
N TYR A 147 5.44 -17.33 14.22
CA TYR A 147 5.14 -15.90 14.30
C TYR A 147 5.93 -15.23 15.41
N THR A 148 6.41 -14.01 15.16
CA THR A 148 6.90 -13.14 16.23
C THR A 148 5.71 -12.59 17.00
N TYR A 149 5.54 -13.04 18.24
CA TYR A 149 4.52 -12.48 19.12
C TYR A 149 4.94 -11.08 19.58
N LEU A 150 3.95 -10.19 19.62
CA LEU A 150 4.07 -8.83 20.13
C LEU A 150 3.05 -8.63 21.26
N PRO A 151 3.37 -9.05 22.51
CA PRO A 151 2.49 -8.87 23.65
C PRO A 151 2.16 -7.40 23.87
N ASN A 152 0.89 -7.10 24.18
CA ASN A 152 0.43 -5.73 24.36
C ASN A 152 -0.27 -5.49 25.70
N THR A 153 -0.45 -4.21 26.01
CA THR A 153 -1.14 -3.72 27.20
C THR A 153 -2.58 -3.28 26.90
N ALA A 154 -3.25 -3.90 25.93
CA ALA A 154 -4.61 -3.52 25.56
C ALA A 154 -5.55 -3.52 26.78
N GLY A 155 -6.25 -2.39 26.96
CA GLY A 155 -7.14 -2.17 28.11
C GLY A 155 -6.44 -1.65 29.38
N CYS A 156 -5.15 -1.31 29.32
CA CYS A 156 -4.49 -0.59 30.40
C CYS A 156 -4.76 0.92 30.30
N PHE A 157 -5.12 1.53 31.43
CA PHE A 157 -5.37 2.97 31.57
C PHE A 157 -4.36 3.66 32.47
N THR A 158 -3.44 2.89 33.07
CA THR A 158 -2.41 3.43 33.96
C THR A 158 -1.01 2.90 33.61
N THR A 159 0.03 3.70 33.87
CA THR A 159 1.44 3.25 33.80
C THR A 159 1.65 1.98 34.63
N GLY A 160 1.11 1.92 35.85
CA GLY A 160 1.27 0.76 36.74
C GLY A 160 0.72 -0.54 36.16
N ASP A 161 -0.47 -0.49 35.56
CA ASP A 161 -1.10 -1.66 34.93
C ASP A 161 -0.33 -2.12 33.68
N ALA A 162 0.14 -1.17 32.86
CA ALA A 162 0.91 -1.46 31.67
C ALA A 162 2.25 -2.13 32.00
N LEU A 163 3.00 -1.57 32.95
CA LEU A 163 4.27 -2.14 33.43
C LEU A 163 4.06 -3.55 34.00
N ARG A 164 3.05 -3.73 34.84
CA ARG A 164 2.71 -5.04 35.42
C ARG A 164 2.39 -6.06 34.32
N THR A 165 1.60 -5.65 33.34
CA THR A 165 1.17 -6.53 32.23
C THR A 165 2.37 -7.00 31.41
N LEU A 166 3.26 -6.09 30.99
CA LEU A 166 4.42 -6.46 30.16
C LEU A 166 5.48 -7.26 30.92
N ARG A 167 5.69 -6.98 32.22
CA ARG A 167 6.53 -7.83 33.08
C ARG A 167 5.98 -9.25 33.18
N LEU A 168 4.66 -9.41 33.33
CA LEU A 168 4.03 -10.74 33.28
C LEU A 168 4.19 -11.41 31.91
N ALA A 169 4.15 -10.66 30.81
CA ALA A 169 4.43 -11.20 29.47
C ALA A 169 5.83 -11.80 29.41
N ARG A 170 6.83 -11.02 29.83
CA ARG A 170 8.23 -11.43 29.84
C ARG A 170 8.43 -12.70 30.66
N GLU A 171 7.83 -12.81 31.84
CA GLU A 171 7.91 -14.03 32.66
C GLU A 171 7.17 -15.22 32.04
N ALA A 172 6.04 -14.99 31.36
CA ALA A 172 5.23 -16.07 30.80
C ALA A 172 5.84 -16.73 29.56
N GLY A 173 6.63 -16.01 28.76
CA GLY A 173 7.24 -16.60 27.56
C GLY A 173 8.45 -15.88 26.98
N GLY A 174 9.13 -15.07 27.79
CA GLY A 174 10.45 -14.53 27.47
C GLY A 174 10.45 -13.44 26.39
N TRP A 175 9.33 -12.72 26.21
CA TRP A 175 9.25 -11.67 25.19
C TRP A 175 9.75 -10.33 25.72
N ASP A 176 10.85 -9.85 25.12
CA ASP A 176 11.35 -8.49 25.33
C ASP A 176 10.76 -7.46 24.37
N LEU A 177 10.33 -7.90 23.18
CA LEU A 177 9.64 -7.08 22.19
C LEU A 177 8.16 -6.95 22.56
N VAL A 178 7.70 -5.73 22.81
CA VAL A 178 6.37 -5.47 23.37
C VAL A 178 5.70 -4.29 22.69
N LYS A 179 4.36 -4.35 22.56
CA LYS A 179 3.53 -3.21 22.18
C LYS A 179 3.01 -2.50 23.43
N LEU A 180 3.45 -1.28 23.67
CA LEU A 180 2.92 -0.44 24.75
C LEU A 180 1.72 0.36 24.25
N GLU A 181 0.61 0.25 24.97
CA GLU A 181 -0.66 0.93 24.72
C GLU A 181 -1.29 1.34 26.07
N ILE A 182 -1.32 2.64 26.35
CA ILE A 182 -1.98 3.20 27.55
C ILE A 182 -3.06 4.17 27.10
N LEU A 183 -4.31 3.89 27.45
CA LEU A 183 -5.47 4.61 26.97
C LEU A 183 -5.90 5.69 27.98
N GLY A 184 -6.42 6.80 27.50
CA GLY A 184 -6.91 7.90 28.33
C GLY A 184 -8.35 7.73 28.81
N ASP A 185 -9.21 7.11 27.99
CA ASP A 185 -10.58 6.79 28.35
C ASP A 185 -11.17 5.66 27.48
N GLU A 186 -12.20 5.00 27.98
CA GLU A 186 -12.85 3.84 27.32
C GLU A 186 -13.66 4.21 26.07
N ARG A 187 -14.09 5.47 25.94
CA ARG A 187 -14.97 5.90 24.86
C ARG A 187 -14.19 6.20 23.59
N THR A 188 -13.06 6.89 23.72
CA THR A 188 -12.22 7.28 22.59
C THR A 188 -11.14 6.27 22.30
N LEU A 189 -10.68 5.55 23.34
CA LEU A 189 -9.48 4.71 23.28
C LEU A 189 -8.26 5.49 22.72
N TYR A 190 -8.23 6.81 22.96
CA TYR A 190 -7.13 7.67 22.57
C TYR A 190 -5.98 7.52 23.58
N PRO A 191 -4.71 7.59 23.16
CA PRO A 191 -3.59 7.33 24.06
C PRO A 191 -3.41 8.43 25.12
N MET A 192 -3.12 8.01 26.35
CA MET A 192 -2.70 8.89 27.44
C MET A 192 -1.20 9.17 27.32
N MET A 193 -0.84 10.20 26.55
CA MET A 193 0.56 10.46 26.17
C MET A 193 1.53 10.67 27.35
N PRO A 194 1.18 11.37 28.45
CA PRO A 194 2.08 11.51 29.59
C PRO A 194 2.47 10.16 30.22
N GLU A 195 1.49 9.28 30.43
CA GLU A 195 1.71 7.94 30.99
C GLU A 195 2.45 7.03 30.00
N THR A 196 2.12 7.14 28.71
CA THR A 196 2.80 6.41 27.64
C THR A 196 4.30 6.74 27.62
N LEU A 197 4.66 8.02 27.78
CA LEU A 197 6.06 8.46 27.82
C LEU A 197 6.80 7.91 29.05
N GLU A 198 6.20 8.02 30.24
CA GLU A 198 6.77 7.51 31.50
C GLU A 198 6.98 5.99 31.45
N ALA A 199 5.97 5.25 30.97
CA ALA A 199 6.03 3.81 30.83
C ALA A 199 7.08 3.38 29.80
N THR A 200 7.17 4.08 28.65
CA THR A 200 8.20 3.81 27.63
C THR A 200 9.60 3.94 28.23
N GLU A 201 9.89 5.06 28.90
CA GLU A 201 11.20 5.29 29.52
C GLU A 201 11.54 4.20 30.55
N THR A 202 10.56 3.81 31.37
CA THR A 202 10.74 2.78 32.41
C THR A 202 11.02 1.41 31.79
N LEU A 203 10.22 0.99 30.81
CA LEU A 203 10.37 -0.30 30.13
C LEU A 203 11.69 -0.40 29.36
N THR A 204 12.10 0.67 28.67
CA THR A 204 13.40 0.72 27.99
C THR A 204 14.54 0.52 28.99
N LYS A 205 14.51 1.17 30.16
CA LYS A 205 15.52 0.98 31.22
C LYS A 205 15.53 -0.45 31.79
N GLU A 206 14.40 -1.14 31.72
CA GLU A 206 14.26 -2.56 32.07
C GLU A 206 14.62 -3.51 30.93
N GLY A 207 15.17 -2.99 29.82
CA GLY A 207 15.62 -3.78 28.68
C GLY A 207 14.51 -4.29 27.78
N PHE A 208 13.29 -3.76 27.89
CA PHE A 208 12.25 -4.04 26.89
C PHE A 208 12.56 -3.32 25.58
N GLN A 209 12.18 -3.95 24.48
CA GLN A 209 12.17 -3.38 23.14
C GLN A 209 10.76 -2.86 22.87
N VAL A 210 10.51 -1.59 23.16
CA VAL A 210 9.16 -1.01 23.17
C VAL A 210 8.75 -0.52 21.78
N MET A 211 7.71 -1.10 21.20
CA MET A 211 6.95 -0.53 20.10
C MET A 211 5.76 0.22 20.70
N VAL A 212 5.67 1.54 20.51
CA VAL A 212 4.74 2.37 21.31
C VAL A 212 3.58 2.91 20.48
N TYR A 213 2.34 2.56 20.88
CA TYR A 213 1.13 3.18 20.37
C TYR A 213 0.99 4.61 20.88
N CYS A 214 0.80 5.57 19.98
CA CYS A 214 0.78 6.99 20.32
C CYS A 214 -0.16 7.80 19.43
N SER A 215 -0.39 9.06 19.81
CA SER A 215 -1.05 10.04 18.96
C SER A 215 -0.20 10.35 17.72
N ASP A 216 -0.80 11.02 16.75
CA ASP A 216 -0.13 11.59 15.58
C ASP A 216 0.59 12.91 15.90
N ASP A 217 1.02 13.14 17.15
CA ASP A 217 1.81 14.32 17.53
C ASP A 217 3.30 14.08 17.22
N PRO A 218 3.90 14.80 16.24
CA PRO A 218 5.30 14.58 15.87
C PRO A 218 6.27 14.88 17.02
N ILE A 219 5.98 15.87 17.88
CA ILE A 219 6.86 16.20 19.00
C ILE A 219 6.84 15.07 20.02
N MET A 220 5.65 14.55 20.34
CA MET A 220 5.54 13.45 21.30
C MET A 220 6.15 12.15 20.75
N CYS A 221 5.94 11.86 19.47
CA CYS A 221 6.59 10.73 18.79
C CYS A 221 8.11 10.80 18.90
N LYS A 222 8.70 12.00 18.71
CA LYS A 222 10.15 12.17 18.85
C LYS A 222 10.62 11.96 20.29
N ARG A 223 9.87 12.44 21.28
CA ARG A 223 10.18 12.20 22.70
C ARG A 223 10.15 10.71 23.08
N LEU A 224 9.21 9.96 22.52
CA LEU A 224 9.12 8.51 22.71
C LEU A 224 10.33 7.77 22.12
N GLU A 225 10.79 8.20 20.94
CA GLU A 225 12.03 7.72 20.33
C GLU A 225 13.24 8.06 21.21
N ASP A 226 13.32 9.28 21.73
CA ASP A 226 14.46 9.74 22.55
C ASP A 226 14.58 8.99 23.88
N VAL A 227 13.46 8.47 24.44
CA VAL A 227 13.48 7.59 25.62
C VAL A 227 13.63 6.10 25.27
N GLY A 228 13.91 5.79 24.00
CA GLY A 228 14.37 4.49 23.53
C GLY A 228 13.29 3.53 23.02
N ALA A 229 12.13 4.03 22.59
CA ALA A 229 11.22 3.22 21.79
C ALA A 229 11.92 2.69 20.53
N VAL A 230 11.77 1.40 20.23
CA VAL A 230 12.37 0.76 19.04
C VAL A 230 11.51 0.90 17.78
N ALA A 231 10.26 1.33 17.94
CA ALA A 231 9.37 1.73 16.85
C ALA A 231 8.30 2.70 17.37
N ILE A 232 7.90 3.66 16.54
CA ILE A 232 6.80 4.60 16.82
C ILE A 232 5.56 4.12 16.08
N MET A 233 4.43 4.04 16.78
CA MET A 233 3.19 3.56 16.20
C MET A 233 2.07 4.60 16.31
N PRO A 234 2.09 5.65 15.47
CA PRO A 234 1.09 6.70 15.52
C PRO A 234 -0.25 6.20 14.97
N LEU A 235 -1.33 6.66 15.61
CA LEU A 235 -2.68 6.35 15.14
C LEU A 235 -3.04 7.03 13.81
N GLY A 236 -3.75 6.30 12.94
CA GLY A 236 -4.44 6.92 11.81
C GLY A 236 -5.74 7.60 12.23
N ALA A 237 -6.48 6.94 13.11
CA ALA A 237 -7.73 7.37 13.75
C ALA A 237 -8.01 6.53 15.01
N PRO A 238 -9.03 6.85 15.84
CA PRO A 238 -9.36 6.08 17.02
C PRO A 238 -9.55 4.58 16.78
N ILE A 239 -9.21 3.76 17.78
CA ILE A 239 -9.20 2.30 17.68
C ILE A 239 -10.56 1.75 17.25
N GLY A 240 -10.56 0.93 16.20
CA GLY A 240 -11.77 0.28 15.68
C GLY A 240 -12.74 1.19 14.95
N SER A 241 -12.41 2.47 14.73
CA SER A 241 -13.30 3.42 14.04
C SER A 241 -13.40 3.18 12.52
N GLY A 242 -12.35 2.64 11.91
CA GLY A 242 -12.30 2.39 10.46
C GLY A 242 -12.29 3.66 9.60
N LEU A 243 -11.89 4.81 10.17
CA LEU A 243 -11.91 6.11 9.48
C LEU A 243 -10.72 6.31 8.52
N GLY A 244 -9.69 5.47 8.60
CA GLY A 244 -8.45 5.63 7.85
C GLY A 244 -7.56 6.73 8.43
N ILE A 245 -6.61 7.24 7.64
CA ILE A 245 -5.63 8.23 8.10
C ILE A 245 -6.25 9.63 8.06
N GLN A 246 -6.53 10.20 9.24
CA GLN A 246 -7.17 11.52 9.33
C GLN A 246 -6.20 12.68 9.06
N ASN A 247 -4.93 12.51 9.42
CA ASN A 247 -3.92 13.55 9.35
C ASN A 247 -2.66 13.08 8.62
N PRO A 248 -2.71 12.97 7.27
CA PRO A 248 -1.58 12.48 6.49
C PRO A 248 -0.35 13.38 6.59
N VAL A 249 -0.52 14.66 6.93
CA VAL A 249 0.59 15.60 7.13
C VAL A 249 1.41 15.19 8.35
N ASN A 250 0.76 14.94 9.49
CA ASN A 250 1.48 14.55 10.70
C ASN A 250 2.16 13.18 10.56
N ILE A 251 1.48 12.20 9.95
CA ILE A 251 2.09 10.89 9.69
C ILE A 251 3.36 11.03 8.84
N ARG A 252 3.34 11.86 7.78
CA ARG A 252 4.53 12.13 6.97
C ARG A 252 5.63 12.80 7.79
N LEU A 253 5.31 13.81 8.60
CA LEU A 253 6.29 14.49 9.46
C LEU A 253 6.95 13.53 10.46
N ILE A 254 6.15 12.63 11.08
CA ILE A 254 6.66 11.59 11.97
C ILE A 254 7.61 10.65 11.21
N LYS A 255 7.23 10.22 10.01
CA LYS A 255 8.11 9.36 9.21
C LYS A 255 9.40 10.04 8.78
N GLU A 256 9.34 11.30 8.37
CA GLU A 256 10.51 12.07 7.94
C GLU A 256 11.52 12.32 9.08
N GLN A 257 11.03 12.52 10.31
CA GLN A 257 11.91 12.80 11.46
C GLN A 257 12.46 11.55 12.16
N SER A 258 11.75 10.41 12.10
CA SER A 258 12.06 9.26 12.95
C SER A 258 13.20 8.42 12.41
N ALA A 259 14.13 8.06 13.29
CA ALA A 259 15.24 7.15 12.98
C ALA A 259 14.87 5.67 13.16
N VAL A 260 13.79 5.41 13.90
CA VAL A 260 13.22 4.07 14.11
C VAL A 260 12.03 3.83 13.18
N PRO A 261 11.62 2.57 12.96
CA PRO A 261 10.44 2.27 12.15
C PRO A 261 9.17 2.99 12.63
N VAL A 262 8.39 3.49 11.68
CA VAL A 262 7.08 4.12 11.90
C VAL A 262 5.99 3.23 11.34
N ILE A 263 5.08 2.80 12.21
CA ILE A 263 4.03 1.83 11.86
C ILE A 263 2.68 2.45 12.16
N VAL A 264 1.84 2.70 11.15
CA VAL A 264 0.49 3.22 11.44
C VAL A 264 -0.31 2.14 12.16
N ASP A 265 -0.74 2.43 13.40
CA ASP A 265 -1.49 1.50 14.25
C ASP A 265 -2.85 2.08 14.59
N ALA A 266 -3.91 1.31 14.33
CA ALA A 266 -5.30 1.70 14.54
C ALA A 266 -5.86 2.74 13.54
N GLY A 267 -7.20 2.76 13.46
CA GLY A 267 -7.97 3.64 12.59
C GLY A 267 -8.20 3.13 11.16
N VAL A 268 -7.33 2.27 10.62
CA VAL A 268 -7.52 1.65 9.30
C VAL A 268 -8.86 0.93 9.21
N GLY A 269 -9.62 1.15 8.12
CA GLY A 269 -10.90 0.51 7.85
C GLY A 269 -10.90 -0.36 6.59
N THR A 270 -10.11 0.01 5.57
CA THR A 270 -10.06 -0.72 4.29
C THR A 270 -8.68 -0.68 3.63
N ALA A 271 -8.53 -1.42 2.53
CA ALA A 271 -7.29 -1.55 1.76
C ALA A 271 -6.67 -0.19 1.40
N SER A 272 -7.45 0.77 0.90
CA SER A 272 -6.92 2.08 0.51
C SER A 272 -6.25 2.83 1.66
N ASP A 273 -6.72 2.66 2.90
CA ASP A 273 -6.11 3.34 4.05
C ASP A 273 -4.71 2.80 4.32
N ALA A 274 -4.55 1.47 4.23
CA ALA A 274 -3.26 0.81 4.37
C ALA A 274 -2.31 1.20 3.23
N THR A 275 -2.82 1.30 1.99
CA THR A 275 -2.04 1.81 0.86
C THR A 275 -1.56 3.24 1.11
N ILE A 276 -2.43 4.14 1.58
CA ILE A 276 -2.05 5.53 1.89
C ILE A 276 -0.97 5.58 2.98
N ALA A 277 -1.06 4.74 4.02
CA ALA A 277 -0.02 4.67 5.06
C ALA A 277 1.36 4.39 4.45
N MET A 278 1.42 3.40 3.56
CA MET A 278 2.66 3.00 2.90
C MET A 278 3.14 4.04 1.87
N GLU A 279 2.22 4.68 1.13
CA GLU A 279 2.54 5.79 0.21
C GLU A 279 3.13 7.01 0.93
N LEU A 280 2.78 7.22 2.21
CA LEU A 280 3.38 8.25 3.07
C LEU A 280 4.78 7.86 3.58
N GLY A 281 5.23 6.64 3.31
CA GLY A 281 6.57 6.14 3.65
C GLY A 281 6.65 5.34 4.94
N CYS A 282 5.52 5.01 5.58
CA CYS A 282 5.52 4.19 6.80
C CYS A 282 6.21 2.84 6.54
N ASP A 283 6.85 2.29 7.57
CA ASP A 283 7.56 1.01 7.47
C ASP A 283 6.60 -0.19 7.56
N GLY A 284 5.41 0.03 8.12
CA GLY A 284 4.34 -0.94 8.11
C GLY A 284 3.01 -0.40 8.61
N VAL A 285 2.04 -1.31 8.70
CA VAL A 285 0.69 -1.04 9.21
C VAL A 285 0.30 -2.13 10.20
N LEU A 286 -0.25 -1.73 11.35
CA LEU A 286 -0.82 -2.61 12.35
C LEU A 286 -2.34 -2.44 12.37
N MET A 287 -3.08 -3.53 12.18
CA MET A 287 -4.54 -3.51 12.24
C MET A 287 -5.15 -4.77 12.86
N ASN A 288 -6.38 -4.63 13.36
CA ASN A 288 -7.15 -5.75 13.89
C ASN A 288 -8.60 -5.70 13.39
N THR A 289 -9.35 -4.68 13.82
CA THR A 289 -10.80 -4.58 13.61
C THR A 289 -11.20 -4.65 12.13
N ALA A 290 -10.47 -3.97 11.24
CA ALA A 290 -10.76 -3.96 9.80
C ALA A 290 -10.78 -5.36 9.18
N ILE A 291 -9.93 -6.27 9.67
CA ILE A 291 -9.89 -7.66 9.21
C ILE A 291 -10.91 -8.50 9.99
N ALA A 292 -10.83 -8.46 11.32
CA ALA A 292 -11.60 -9.34 12.21
C ALA A 292 -13.13 -9.15 12.10
N GLU A 293 -13.59 -7.91 11.90
CA GLU A 293 -15.03 -7.59 11.78
C GLU A 293 -15.50 -7.51 10.31
N ALA A 294 -14.64 -7.81 9.33
CA ALA A 294 -15.06 -7.89 7.94
C ALA A 294 -16.05 -9.04 7.74
N LYS A 295 -16.95 -8.91 6.75
CA LYS A 295 -17.85 -10.01 6.35
C LYS A 295 -17.11 -11.28 5.94
N ASP A 296 -15.91 -11.13 5.39
CA ASP A 296 -15.00 -12.21 5.01
C ASP A 296 -13.58 -11.83 5.49
N PRO A 297 -13.20 -12.20 6.73
CA PRO A 297 -11.92 -11.81 7.32
C PRO A 297 -10.70 -12.29 6.52
N VAL A 298 -10.75 -13.50 5.96
CA VAL A 298 -9.63 -14.07 5.20
C VAL A 298 -9.43 -13.31 3.88
N ARG A 299 -10.52 -12.98 3.18
CA ARG A 299 -10.44 -12.14 1.98
C ARG A 299 -9.96 -10.73 2.29
N MET A 300 -10.40 -10.16 3.42
CA MET A 300 -9.94 -8.84 3.84
C MET A 300 -8.45 -8.85 4.19
N ALA A 301 -7.96 -9.88 4.89
CA ALA A 301 -6.54 -10.06 5.16
C ALA A 301 -5.70 -10.11 3.88
N ARG A 302 -6.14 -10.87 2.87
CA ARG A 302 -5.50 -10.88 1.54
C ARG A 302 -5.52 -9.50 0.87
N ALA A 303 -6.62 -8.77 0.97
CA ALA A 303 -6.74 -7.42 0.41
C ALA A 303 -5.78 -6.44 1.08
N MET A 304 -5.67 -6.50 2.42
CA MET A 304 -4.75 -5.65 3.19
C MET A 304 -3.29 -5.97 2.87
N LYS A 305 -2.93 -7.25 2.67
CA LYS A 305 -1.59 -7.64 2.21
C LYS A 305 -1.25 -6.95 0.89
N ALA A 306 -2.10 -7.13 -0.12
CA ALA A 306 -1.89 -6.53 -1.44
C ALA A 306 -1.85 -4.99 -1.38
N ALA A 307 -2.65 -4.38 -0.48
CA ALA A 307 -2.68 -2.93 -0.29
C ALA A 307 -1.37 -2.38 0.28
N VAL A 308 -0.79 -3.08 1.26
CA VAL A 308 0.48 -2.72 1.87
C VAL A 308 1.63 -2.89 0.86
N GLU A 309 1.64 -4.00 0.12
CA GLU A 309 2.62 -4.25 -0.95
C GLU A 309 2.52 -3.17 -2.04
N ALA A 310 1.32 -2.91 -2.55
CA ALA A 310 1.10 -1.90 -3.59
C ALA A 310 1.49 -0.48 -3.14
N GLY A 311 1.16 -0.10 -1.90
CA GLY A 311 1.54 1.20 -1.37
C GLY A 311 3.04 1.34 -1.15
N ARG A 312 3.72 0.25 -0.74
CA ARG A 312 5.17 0.22 -0.61
C ARG A 312 5.87 0.36 -1.96
N ASP A 313 5.40 -0.38 -2.96
CA ASP A 313 5.91 -0.27 -4.33
C ASP A 313 5.69 1.13 -4.90
N ALA A 314 4.51 1.73 -4.66
CA ALA A 314 4.21 3.09 -5.09
C ALA A 314 5.12 4.15 -4.42
N TYR A 315 5.47 3.96 -3.15
CA TYR A 315 6.43 4.80 -2.44
C TYR A 315 7.82 4.68 -3.05
N LEU A 316 8.32 3.46 -3.25
CA LEU A 316 9.65 3.21 -3.82
C LEU A 316 9.77 3.64 -5.28
N ALA A 317 8.71 3.49 -6.07
CA ALA A 317 8.67 3.86 -7.48
C ALA A 317 8.73 5.38 -7.70
N GLY A 318 8.39 6.18 -6.69
CA GLY A 318 8.35 7.64 -6.80
C GLY A 318 7.21 8.11 -7.72
N ARG A 319 6.00 8.22 -7.18
CA ARG A 319 4.82 8.69 -7.94
C ARG A 319 5.06 10.03 -8.66
N MET A 320 4.34 10.25 -9.76
CA MET A 320 4.34 11.54 -10.45
C MET A 320 3.87 12.69 -9.55
N ALA A 321 4.39 13.90 -9.82
CA ALA A 321 3.95 15.11 -9.16
C ALA A 321 2.47 15.42 -9.47
N LYS A 322 1.74 15.90 -8.46
CA LYS A 322 0.37 16.40 -8.67
C LYS A 322 0.43 17.68 -9.49
N ARG A 323 -0.35 17.74 -10.58
CA ARG A 323 -0.49 18.93 -11.44
C ARG A 323 -1.82 19.62 -11.14
N LYS A 324 -1.89 20.94 -11.36
CA LYS A 324 -3.12 21.72 -11.18
C LYS A 324 -4.09 21.59 -12.36
N TYR A 325 -3.56 21.39 -13.56
CA TYR A 325 -4.31 21.27 -14.81
C TYR A 325 -3.92 20.00 -15.55
N ALA A 326 -4.78 19.56 -16.47
CA ALA A 326 -4.51 18.44 -17.34
C ALA A 326 -3.32 18.74 -18.26
N ASP A 327 -2.55 17.69 -18.58
CA ASP A 327 -1.46 17.72 -19.53
C ASP A 327 -1.63 16.50 -20.44
N PRO A 328 -1.79 16.66 -21.76
CA PRO A 328 -2.06 15.55 -22.66
C PRO A 328 -0.97 14.48 -22.59
N SER A 329 -1.37 13.22 -22.47
CA SER A 329 -0.44 12.08 -22.55
C SER A 329 -0.06 11.74 -23.99
N SER A 330 -0.81 12.23 -24.98
CA SER A 330 -0.58 11.98 -26.40
C SER A 330 0.05 13.20 -27.10
N PRO A 331 0.92 12.98 -28.10
CA PRO A 331 1.39 14.06 -28.97
C PRO A 331 0.22 14.84 -29.57
N LEU A 332 0.35 16.16 -29.67
CA LEU A 332 -0.63 17.01 -30.35
C LEU A 332 -0.48 16.98 -31.88
N ALA A 333 0.65 16.46 -32.39
CA ALA A 333 0.88 16.26 -33.81
C ALA A 333 0.07 15.05 -34.31
N GLY A 334 -0.65 15.21 -35.44
CA GLY A 334 -1.46 14.14 -36.05
C GLY A 334 -2.88 14.03 -35.49
N LEU A 335 -3.42 15.07 -34.85
CA LEU A 335 -4.84 15.17 -34.54
C LEU A 335 -5.64 15.44 -35.83
N ILE A 336 -6.76 14.72 -35.99
CA ILE A 336 -7.75 14.87 -37.08
C ILE A 336 -8.79 15.90 -36.66
#